data_AF-A0A811UDQ6-F1
#
_entry.id   AF-A0A811UDQ6-F1
#
_cell.length_a   1.000
_cell.length_b   1.000
_cell.length_c   1.000
_cell.angle_alpha   90.00
_cell.angle_beta   90.00
_cell.angle_gamma   90.00
#
_symmetry.space_group_name_H-M   'P 1'
#
loop_
_entity.id
_entity.type
_entity.pdbx_description
1 polymer ?
#
loop_
_entity_poly.entity_id
_entity_poly.type
_entity_poly.pdbx_seq_one_letter_code
_entity_poly.pdbx_strand_id
1 'polypeptide(L)'
;MQIWVDEFLTTARQICPHFIALHLQEVGGKIYDKSSNQVKRFVELLCEGLEKQQFFIFRIYMDENINASEQFTALGNLYFCHRTLVRSCIWNFEINSWEPTQRAKKYFGNIETIPTKEKSKFPLEFFPDVSYFQ
;
A
#
# COMPACT_ATOMS: atom_id res chain seq x y z
N MET A 1 -5.33 7.62 16.01
CA MET A 1 -5.60 7.17 14.62
C MET A 1 -6.70 8.00 13.98
N GLN A 2 -7.87 8.16 14.60
CA GLN A 2 -9.02 8.88 14.02
C GLN A 2 -8.69 10.30 13.55
N ILE A 3 -8.02 11.11 14.39
CA ILE A 3 -7.62 12.49 14.04
C ILE A 3 -6.81 12.55 12.73
N TRP A 4 -5.87 11.61 12.53
CA TRP A 4 -5.06 11.56 11.32
C TRP A 4 -5.87 11.20 10.07
N VAL A 5 -6.80 10.24 10.21
CA VAL A 5 -7.71 9.87 9.12
C VAL A 5 -8.62 11.05 8.77
N ASP A 6 -9.20 11.71 9.77
CA ASP A 6 -10.12 12.82 9.56
C ASP A 6 -9.44 14.02 8.89
N GLU A 7 -8.22 14.37 9.35
CA GLU A 7 -7.44 15.46 8.76
C GLU A 7 -7.04 15.13 7.32
N PHE A 8 -6.58 13.91 7.07
CA PHE A 8 -6.23 13.45 5.73
C PHE A 8 -7.44 13.52 4.78
N LEU A 9 -8.58 12.98 5.20
CA LEU A 9 -9.80 12.98 4.40
C LEU A 9 -10.34 14.39 4.17
N THR A 10 -10.21 15.27 5.16
CA THR A 10 -10.61 16.68 5.03
C THR A 10 -9.72 17.40 4.03
N THR A 11 -8.41 17.19 4.10
CA THR A 11 -7.44 17.74 3.16
C THR A 11 -7.68 17.25 1.74
N ALA A 12 -7.89 15.94 1.55
CA ALA A 12 -8.22 15.37 0.25
C ALA A 12 -9.51 15.98 -0.34
N ARG A 13 -10.53 16.19 0.49
CA ARG A 13 -11.79 16.82 0.06
C ARG A 13 -11.60 18.28 -0.38
N GLN A 14 -10.71 19.02 0.27
CA GLN A 14 -10.44 20.43 -0.06
C GLN A 14 -9.60 20.57 -1.32
N ILE A 15 -8.60 19.70 -1.49
CA ILE A 15 -7.70 19.73 -2.65
C ILE A 15 -8.37 19.14 -3.91
N CYS A 16 -9.36 18.26 -3.75
CA CYS A 16 -10.04 17.55 -4.83
C CYS A 16 -9.07 16.86 -5.81
N PRO A 17 -8.10 16.03 -5.33
CA PRO A 17 -7.14 15.41 -6.22
C PRO A 17 -7.81 14.35 -7.10
N HIS A 18 -7.29 14.18 -8.32
CA HIS A 18 -7.72 13.11 -9.22
C HIS A 18 -7.10 11.76 -8.88
N PHE A 19 -5.92 11.79 -8.26
CA PHE A 19 -5.12 10.62 -7.91
C PHE A 19 -4.38 10.88 -6.61
N ILE A 20 -4.34 9.88 -5.75
CA ILE A 20 -3.60 9.89 -4.49
C ILE A 20 -2.70 8.66 -4.47
N ALA A 21 -1.41 8.88 -4.19
CA ALA A 21 -0.44 7.82 -3.93
C ALA A 21 0.14 8.02 -2.54
N LEU A 22 0.04 6.98 -1.71
CA LEU A 22 0.62 6.95 -0.38
C LEU A 22 1.65 5.82 -0.32
N HIS A 23 2.82 6.15 0.20
CA HIS A 23 3.85 5.18 0.54
C HIS A 23 3.93 5.08 2.06
N LEU A 24 3.96 3.85 2.57
CA LEU A 24 4.07 3.54 3.98
C LEU A 24 5.41 2.82 4.20
N GLN A 25 6.20 3.31 5.16
CA GLN A 25 7.45 2.71 5.59
C GLN A 25 7.31 2.20 7.02
N GLU A 26 8.07 1.14 7.34
CA GLU A 26 8.09 0.53 8.68
C GLU A 26 6.70 0.14 9.17
N VAL A 27 5.88 -0.42 8.27
CA VAL A 27 4.52 -0.85 8.59
C VAL A 27 4.55 -1.83 9.76
N GLY A 28 3.83 -1.51 10.83
CA GLY A 28 3.78 -2.30 12.08
C GLY A 28 4.96 -2.07 13.05
N GLY A 29 5.96 -1.29 12.65
CA GLY A 29 7.10 -0.91 13.50
C GLY A 29 7.78 -2.09 14.19
N LYS A 30 8.37 -1.83 15.37
CA LYS A 30 9.12 -2.84 16.15
C LYS A 30 8.26 -3.97 16.73
N ILE A 31 6.92 -3.84 16.73
CA ILE A 31 6.00 -4.80 17.33
C ILE A 31 4.92 -5.16 16.30
N TYR A 32 5.37 -5.74 15.19
CA TYR A 32 4.54 -6.02 14.03
C TYR A 32 3.31 -6.89 14.37
N ASP A 33 3.50 -7.98 15.11
CA ASP A 33 2.42 -8.92 15.45
C ASP A 33 1.27 -8.29 16.25
N LYS A 34 1.55 -7.23 17.02
CA LYS A 34 0.53 -6.53 17.83
C LYS A 34 -0.05 -5.31 17.13
N SER A 35 0.55 -4.84 16.04
CA SER A 35 0.23 -3.57 15.37
C SER A 35 -0.35 -3.75 13.96
N SER A 36 -0.21 -4.93 13.35
CA SER A 36 -0.71 -5.26 12.01
C SER A 36 -2.22 -5.02 11.87
N ASN A 37 -3.00 -5.38 12.89
CA ASN A 37 -4.44 -5.12 12.92
C ASN A 37 -4.78 -3.62 12.88
N GLN A 38 -3.99 -2.78 13.53
CA GLN A 38 -4.16 -1.34 13.58
C GLN A 38 -3.79 -0.70 12.23
N VAL A 39 -2.75 -1.20 11.58
CA VAL A 39 -2.39 -0.80 10.20
C VAL A 39 -3.52 -1.15 9.25
N LYS A 40 -4.00 -2.40 9.27
CA LYS A 40 -5.09 -2.84 8.41
C LYS A 40 -6.34 -1.99 8.65
N ARG A 41 -6.69 -1.73 9.91
CA ARG A 41 -7.82 -0.87 10.25
C ARG A 41 -7.63 0.56 9.75
N PHE A 42 -6.43 1.12 9.85
CA PHE A 42 -6.12 2.44 9.31
C PHE A 42 -6.32 2.50 7.79
N VAL A 43 -5.80 1.51 7.06
CA VAL A 43 -5.97 1.40 5.60
C VAL A 43 -7.44 1.25 5.21
N GLU A 44 -8.21 0.45 5.95
CA GLU A 44 -9.65 0.30 5.75
C GLU A 44 -10.39 1.62 5.95
N LEU A 45 -10.11 2.36 7.03
CA LEU A 45 -10.70 3.67 7.30
C LEU A 45 -10.41 4.69 6.19
N LEU A 46 -9.19 4.70 5.64
CA LEU A 46 -8.84 5.54 4.49
C LEU A 46 -9.65 5.15 3.25
N CYS A 47 -9.78 3.84 2.97
CA CYS A 47 -10.59 3.36 1.84
C CYS A 47 -12.05 3.81 1.98
N GLU A 48 -12.68 3.52 3.13
CA GLU A 48 -14.07 3.89 3.41
C GLU A 48 -14.30 5.40 3.29
N GLY A 49 -13.33 6.20 3.74
CA GLY A 49 -13.37 7.66 3.67
C GLY A 49 -13.24 8.20 2.25
N LEU A 50 -12.31 7.66 1.46
CA LEU A 50 -12.08 8.08 0.07
C LEU A 50 -13.16 7.57 -0.88
N GLU A 51 -13.76 6.40 -0.63
CA GLU A 51 -14.93 5.92 -1.37
C GLU A 51 -16.11 6.90 -1.26
N LYS A 52 -16.35 7.47 -0.07
CA LYS A 52 -17.35 8.54 0.14
C LYS A 52 -17.03 9.83 -0.62
N GLN A 53 -15.77 10.02 -0.99
CA GLN A 53 -15.27 11.11 -1.84
C GLN A 53 -15.11 10.70 -3.30
N GLN A 54 -15.78 9.62 -3.73
CA GLN A 54 -15.84 9.15 -5.12
C GLN A 54 -14.53 8.58 -5.68
N PHE A 55 -13.62 8.14 -4.82
CA PHE A 55 -12.49 7.30 -5.23
C PHE A 55 -12.93 5.83 -5.27
N PHE A 56 -13.10 5.28 -6.47
CA PHE A 56 -13.61 3.90 -6.65
C PHE A 56 -12.58 2.92 -7.19
N ILE A 57 -11.45 3.42 -7.69
CA ILE A 57 -10.36 2.58 -8.15
C ILE A 57 -9.25 2.71 -7.11
N PHE A 58 -8.95 1.61 -6.42
CA PHE A 58 -7.79 1.56 -5.54
C PHE A 58 -6.92 0.33 -5.77
N ARG A 59 -5.63 0.50 -5.54
CA ARG A 59 -4.60 -0.55 -5.55
C ARG A 59 -3.84 -0.45 -4.24
N ILE A 60 -3.95 -1.48 -3.43
CA ILE A 60 -3.33 -1.52 -2.11
C ILE A 60 -2.41 -2.73 -2.07
N TYR A 61 -1.15 -2.48 -1.75
CA TYR A 61 -0.12 -3.49 -1.56
C TYR A 61 0.45 -3.30 -0.17
N MET A 62 0.20 -4.28 0.71
CA MET A 62 0.75 -4.32 2.05
C MET A 62 1.59 -5.58 2.16
N ASP A 63 2.91 -5.41 2.29
CA ASP A 63 3.82 -6.52 2.51
C ASP A 63 3.80 -6.88 4.00
N GLU A 64 3.05 -7.93 4.33
CA GLU A 64 2.79 -8.33 5.72
C GLU A 64 3.38 -9.71 6.07
N ASN A 65 4.17 -10.29 5.16
CA ASN A 65 4.72 -11.64 5.31
C ASN A 65 6.00 -11.65 6.15
N ILE A 66 5.87 -11.43 7.46
CA ILE A 66 7.01 -11.40 8.41
C ILE A 66 7.81 -12.71 8.44
N ASN A 67 7.17 -13.84 8.12
CA ASN A 67 7.80 -15.16 8.14
C ASN A 67 8.81 -15.36 7.00
N ALA A 68 8.81 -14.51 5.98
CA ALA A 68 9.78 -14.53 4.89
C ALA A 68 10.85 -13.44 5.09
N SER A 69 11.69 -13.58 6.12
CA SER A 69 12.64 -12.54 6.57
C SER A 69 13.56 -11.99 5.48
N GLU A 70 13.98 -12.80 4.51
CA GLU A 70 14.81 -12.37 3.37
C GLU A 70 14.06 -11.51 2.36
N GLN A 71 12.74 -11.66 2.26
CA GLN A 71 11.90 -10.95 1.29
C GLN A 71 11.07 -9.85 1.94
N PHE A 72 10.78 -9.95 3.24
CA PHE A 72 9.95 -9.00 3.98
C PHE A 72 10.60 -7.63 4.07
N THR A 73 9.82 -6.60 3.72
CA THR A 73 10.24 -5.19 3.66
C THR A 73 9.49 -4.28 4.63
N ALA A 74 8.35 -4.72 5.19
CA ALA A 74 7.45 -3.88 5.97
C ALA A 74 7.05 -2.57 5.24
N LEU A 75 6.91 -2.64 3.92
CA LEU A 75 6.47 -1.52 3.09
C LEU A 75 4.99 -1.65 2.69
N GLY A 76 4.37 -0.50 2.44
CA GLY A 76 3.02 -0.42 1.91
C GLY A 76 2.88 0.63 0.81
N ASN A 77 2.02 0.38 -0.16
CA ASN A 77 1.65 1.32 -1.20
C ASN A 77 0.13 1.34 -1.37
N LEU A 78 -0.45 2.53 -1.30
CA LEU A 78 -1.89 2.77 -1.48
C LEU A 78 -2.08 3.75 -2.63
N TYR A 79 -2.79 3.35 -3.67
CA TYR A 79 -3.14 4.20 -4.78
C TYR A 79 -4.66 4.32 -4.88
N PHE A 80 -5.16 5.53 -5.03
CA PHE A 80 -6.58 5.83 -5.17
C PHE A 80 -6.80 6.73 -6.38
N CYS A 81 -7.72 6.36 -7.26
CA CYS A 81 -8.15 7.20 -8.38
C CYS A 81 -9.60 7.65 -8.18
N HIS A 82 -9.83 8.94 -8.36
CA HIS A 82 -11.15 9.54 -8.38
C HIS A 82 -11.94 9.04 -9.61
N ARG A 83 -13.26 8.92 -9.51
CA ARG A 83 -14.13 8.38 -10.59
C ARG A 83 -14.02 9.12 -11.93
N THR A 84 -13.56 10.36 -11.93
CA THR A 84 -13.35 11.16 -13.14
C THR A 84 -12.13 10.73 -13.94
N LEU A 85 -11.23 9.93 -13.35
CA LEU A 85 -10.08 9.36 -14.02
C LEU A 85 -10.49 8.06 -14.76
N VAL A 86 -11.01 8.24 -15.98
CA VAL A 86 -11.70 7.20 -16.77
C VAL A 86 -10.78 6.22 -17.53
N ARG A 87 -9.47 6.48 -17.57
CA ARG A 87 -8.50 5.71 -18.35
C ARG A 87 -7.23 5.39 -17.57
N SER A 88 -7.35 4.97 -16.31
CA SER A 88 -6.19 4.46 -15.57
C SER A 88 -5.80 3.06 -16.06
N CYS A 89 -4.50 2.86 -16.20
CA CYS A 89 -3.89 1.56 -16.44
C CYS A 89 -2.86 1.27 -15.34
N ILE A 90 -2.55 0.00 -15.15
CA ILE A 90 -1.46 -0.47 -14.30
C ILE A 90 -0.55 -1.37 -15.12
N TRP A 91 0.76 -1.25 -14.90
CA TRP A 91 1.72 -2.11 -15.56
C TRP A 91 1.67 -3.50 -14.94
N ASN A 92 1.55 -4.53 -15.79
CA ASN A 92 1.73 -5.92 -15.41
C ASN A 92 3.14 -6.34 -15.84
N PHE A 93 3.97 -6.66 -14.85
CA PHE A 93 5.37 -7.04 -15.01
C PHE A 93 5.55 -8.48 -15.53
N GLU A 94 4.59 -9.38 -15.32
CA GLU A 94 4.66 -10.75 -15.82
C GLU A 94 4.45 -10.80 -17.34
N ILE A 95 3.45 -10.08 -17.85
CA ILE A 95 3.12 -10.06 -19.29
C ILE A 95 3.67 -8.83 -20.02
N ASN A 96 4.40 -7.96 -19.33
CA ASN A 96 5.00 -6.72 -19.86
C ASN A 96 4.01 -5.85 -20.64
N SER A 97 2.84 -5.58 -20.06
CA SER A 97 1.82 -4.75 -20.72
C SER A 97 0.96 -3.96 -19.73
N TRP A 98 0.30 -2.92 -20.26
CA TRP A 98 -0.65 -2.11 -19.50
C TRP A 98 -2.02 -2.77 -19.44
N GLU A 99 -2.56 -2.93 -18.23
CA GLU A 99 -3.91 -3.42 -17.99
C GLU A 99 -4.83 -2.32 -17.46
N PRO A 100 -6.08 -2.23 -17.92
CA PRO A 100 -7.02 -1.23 -17.42
C PRO A 100 -7.36 -1.48 -15.95
N THR A 101 -7.41 -0.40 -15.16
CA THR A 101 -7.85 -0.49 -13.76
C THR A 101 -9.29 -0.03 -13.64
N GLN A 102 -10.19 -0.97 -13.31
CA GLN A 102 -11.63 -0.68 -13.19
C GLN A 102 -12.22 -1.06 -11.83
N ARG A 103 -11.53 -1.92 -11.06
CA ARG A 103 -12.01 -2.41 -9.76
C ARG A 103 -10.98 -2.18 -8.68
N ALA A 104 -11.46 -1.90 -7.49
CA ALA A 104 -10.81 -2.08 -6.19
C ALA A 104 -10.02 -3.40 -6.09
N LYS A 105 -8.72 -3.36 -5.75
CA LYS A 105 -7.94 -4.54 -5.33
C LYS A 105 -7.09 -4.19 -4.10
N LYS A 106 -7.15 -5.02 -3.07
CA LYS A 106 -6.36 -4.89 -1.84
C LYS A 106 -5.60 -6.19 -1.58
N TYR A 107 -4.29 -6.10 -1.45
CA TYR A 107 -3.40 -7.21 -1.21
C TYR A 107 -2.74 -7.02 0.16
N PHE A 108 -3.02 -7.95 1.07
CA PHE A 108 -2.46 -8.02 2.41
C PHE A 108 -1.80 -9.39 2.57
N GLY A 109 -0.73 -9.49 3.37
CA GLY A 109 0.02 -10.75 3.55
C GLY A 109 1.19 -10.88 2.57
N ASN A 110 1.32 -12.07 1.99
CA ASN A 110 2.33 -12.33 0.96
C ASN A 110 1.87 -11.75 -0.38
N ILE A 111 2.67 -10.83 -0.91
CA ILE A 111 2.39 -10.16 -2.19
C ILE A 111 3.36 -10.58 -3.30
N GLU A 112 4.24 -11.57 -3.11
CA GLU A 112 5.29 -11.92 -4.10
C GLU A 112 4.75 -12.27 -5.48
N THR A 113 3.62 -12.95 -5.55
CA THR A 113 3.02 -13.41 -6.82
C THR A 113 2.09 -12.37 -7.46
N ILE A 114 2.09 -11.12 -6.97
CA ILE A 114 1.22 -10.09 -7.52
C ILE A 114 1.87 -9.43 -8.73
N PRO A 115 1.32 -9.59 -9.95
CA PRO A 115 1.99 -9.21 -11.20
C PRO A 115 2.10 -7.70 -11.43
N THR A 116 1.41 -6.90 -10.63
CA THR A 116 1.27 -5.44 -10.82
C THR A 116 2.13 -4.63 -9.86
N LYS A 117 3.09 -5.28 -9.23
CA LYS A 117 4.11 -4.64 -8.39
C LYS A 117 5.45 -5.33 -8.62
N GLU A 118 6.51 -4.55 -8.51
CA GLU A 118 7.86 -5.05 -8.36
C GLU A 118 8.32 -4.70 -6.95
N LYS A 119 9.00 -5.63 -6.30
CA LYS A 119 9.48 -5.48 -4.93
C LYS A 119 10.88 -6.06 -4.86
N SER A 120 11.78 -5.33 -4.24
CA SER A 120 13.13 -5.80 -3.96
C SER A 120 13.54 -5.36 -2.57
N LYS A 121 14.28 -6.22 -1.89
CA LYS A 121 14.99 -5.88 -0.67
C LYS A 121 16.45 -5.67 -1.01
N PHE A 122 17.09 -4.68 -0.42
CA PHE A 122 18.53 -4.53 -0.56
C PHE A 122 19.25 -5.77 -0.04
N PRO A 123 20.26 -6.29 -0.77
CA PRO A 123 21.06 -7.42 -0.30
C PRO A 123 21.68 -7.16 1.07
N LEU A 124 21.73 -8.20 1.92
CA LEU A 124 22.26 -8.10 3.29
C LEU A 124 23.74 -7.70 3.33
N GLU A 125 24.50 -8.01 2.28
CA GLU A 125 25.91 -7.61 2.13
C GLU A 125 26.12 -6.10 2.08
N PHE A 126 25.08 -5.31 1.77
CA PHE A 126 25.13 -3.84 1.88
C PHE A 126 24.97 -3.33 3.32
N PHE A 127 24.65 -4.21 4.27
CA PHE A 127 24.48 -3.90 5.68
C PHE A 127 25.32 -4.82 6.58
N PRO A 128 26.65 -4.88 6.39
CA PRO A 128 27.53 -5.83 7.07
C PRO A 128 27.56 -5.66 8.60
N ASP A 129 27.29 -4.44 9.10
CA ASP A 129 27.33 -4.10 10.52
C ASP A 129 25.95 -4.17 11.21
N VAL A 130 24.92 -4.64 10.51
CA VAL A 130 23.54 -4.61 11.01
C VAL A 130 23.15 -5.97 11.57
N SER A 131 23.46 -6.19 12.85
CA SER A 131 23.12 -7.39 13.64
C SER A 131 21.66 -7.41 14.12
N TYR A 132 20.68 -7.04 13.30
CA TYR A 132 19.27 -7.01 13.73
C TYR A 132 18.50 -8.33 13.61
N PHE A 133 19.13 -9.42 13.15
CA PHE A 133 18.50 -10.75 13.15
C PHE A 133 19.57 -11.84 13.33
N GLN A 134 20.03 -12.05 14.57
CA GLN A 134 20.51 -13.35 15.04
C GLN A 134 19.53 -13.88 16.07
#